data_AF-A0A7J2LQR1-F1
#
_entry.id   AF-A0A7J2LQR1-F1
#
_cell.length_a   1.000
_cell.length_b   1.000
_cell.length_c   1.000
_cell.angle_alpha   90.00
_cell.angle_beta   90.00
_cell.angle_gamma   90.00
#
_symmetry.space_group_name_H-M   'P 1'
#
loop_
_entity.id
_entity.type
_entity.pdbx_description
1 polymer ?
#
loop_
_entity_poly.entity_id
_entity_poly.type
_entity_poly.pdbx_seq_one_letter_code
_entity_poly.pdbx_strand_id
1 'polypeptide(L)' 'MIDSWEVFYGLNPVDPTDASLDSDSDGLSNLREYLWRSDPRNPYIPLLYPFGAYILIFAFTIFLIILAIIRQRSFKAIA' A
#
# COMPACT_ATOMS: atom_id res chain seq x y z
N MET A 1 -7.23 -22.01 -0.95
CA MET A 1 -7.40 -21.53 0.44
C MET A 1 -7.95 -22.68 1.28
N ILE A 2 -7.99 -22.55 2.61
CA ILE A 2 -8.70 -23.53 3.45
C ILE A 2 -10.09 -23.01 3.75
N ASP A 3 -11.09 -23.89 3.74
CA ASP A 3 -12.50 -23.54 3.90
C ASP A 3 -12.76 -22.68 5.14
N SER A 4 -12.08 -22.98 6.25
CA SER A 4 -12.21 -22.20 7.50
C SER A 4 -11.79 -20.72 7.35
N TRP A 5 -10.80 -20.45 6.51
CA TRP A 5 -10.35 -19.08 6.20
C TRP A 5 -11.34 -18.38 5.28
N GLU A 6 -11.83 -19.08 4.25
CA GLU A 6 -12.87 -18.56 3.35
C GLU A 6 -14.14 -18.19 4.13
N VAL A 7 -14.62 -19.09 5.00
CA VAL A 7 -15.79 -18.84 5.85
C VAL A 7 -15.54 -17.67 6.81
N PHE A 8 -14.36 -17.57 7.41
CA PHE A 8 -14.02 -16.46 8.32
C PHE A 8 -14.12 -15.10 7.62
N TYR A 9 -13.64 -15.01 6.39
CA TYR A 9 -13.73 -13.80 5.56
C TYR A 9 -15.01 -13.76 4.69
N GLY A 10 -15.99 -14.63 4.90
CA GLY A 10 -17.25 -14.66 4.14
C GLY A 10 -17.10 -14.90 2.63
N LEU A 11 -15.98 -15.50 2.20
CA LEU A 11 -15.76 -16.01 0.85
C LEU A 11 -16.50 -17.34 0.66
N ASN A 12 -16.47 -17.90 -0.55
CA ASN A 12 -17.25 -19.09 -0.87
C ASN A 12 -16.37 -20.36 -0.88
N PRO A 13 -16.38 -21.18 0.19
CA PRO A 13 -15.50 -22.34 0.28
C PRO A 13 -15.81 -23.45 -0.74
N VAL A 14 -16.96 -23.40 -1.43
CA VAL A 14 -17.31 -24.36 -2.47
C VAL A 14 -17.07 -23.83 -3.89
N ASP A 15 -16.61 -22.58 -4.04
CA ASP A 15 -16.32 -21.97 -5.33
C ASP A 15 -14.84 -21.58 -5.42
N PRO A 16 -13.99 -22.42 -6.05
CA PRO A 16 -12.57 -22.15 -6.15
C PRO A 16 -12.22 -20.98 -7.07
N THR A 17 -13.19 -20.43 -7.82
CA THR A 17 -12.94 -19.28 -8.71
C THR A 17 -12.79 -17.97 -7.92
N ASP A 18 -13.33 -17.91 -6.70
CA ASP A 18 -13.23 -16.75 -5.83
C ASP A 18 -11.77 -16.42 -5.43
N ALA A 19 -10.89 -17.42 -5.42
CA ALA A 19 -9.46 -17.27 -5.15
C ALA A 19 -8.77 -16.27 -6.12
N SER A 20 -9.34 -16.11 -7.33
CA SER A 20 -8.86 -15.18 -8.36
C SER A 20 -9.49 -13.79 -8.29
N LEU A 21 -10.54 -13.61 -7.49
CA LEU A 21 -11.23 -12.34 -7.32
C LEU A 21 -10.46 -11.44 -6.33
N ASP A 22 -10.66 -10.15 -6.48
CA ASP A 22 -10.22 -9.09 -5.58
C ASP A 22 -11.48 -8.56 -4.88
N SER A 23 -11.75 -9.07 -3.67
CA SER A 23 -13.05 -8.87 -3.01
C SER A 23 -13.20 -7.50 -2.37
N ASP A 24 -12.09 -6.85 -2.04
CA ASP A 24 -12.04 -5.53 -1.39
C ASP A 24 -11.49 -4.43 -2.30
N SER A 25 -11.10 -4.78 -3.53
CA SER A 25 -10.64 -3.85 -4.57
C SER A 25 -9.33 -3.15 -4.22
N ASP A 26 -8.45 -3.83 -3.46
CA ASP A 26 -7.12 -3.34 -3.11
C ASP A 26 -6.05 -3.70 -4.18
N GLY A 27 -6.42 -4.48 -5.18
CA GLY A 27 -5.55 -4.92 -6.28
C GLY A 27 -4.82 -6.24 -6.01
N LEU A 28 -5.10 -6.93 -4.89
CA LEU A 28 -4.64 -8.28 -4.60
C LEU A 28 -5.81 -9.25 -4.79
N SER A 29 -5.51 -10.46 -5.28
CA SER A 29 -6.52 -11.52 -5.32
C SER A 29 -6.62 -12.20 -3.96
N ASN A 30 -7.79 -12.74 -3.62
CA ASN A 30 -8.04 -13.48 -2.37
C ASN A 30 -6.97 -14.57 -2.11
N LEU A 31 -6.49 -15.25 -3.17
CA LEU A 31 -5.39 -16.22 -3.07
C LEU A 31 -4.06 -15.58 -2.65
N ARG A 32 -3.72 -14.43 -3.22
CA ARG A 32 -2.49 -13.70 -2.88
C ARG A 32 -2.50 -13.34 -1.39
N GLU A 33 -3.65 -12.89 -0.93
CA GLU A 33 -3.86 -12.47 0.45
C GLU A 33 -3.83 -13.64 1.42
N TYR A 34 -4.41 -14.77 1.06
CA TYR A 34 -4.27 -16.01 1.81
C TYR A 34 -2.81 -16.43 1.99
N LEU A 35 -2.00 -16.35 0.92
CA LEU A 35 -0.57 -16.68 0.96
C LEU A 35 0.24 -15.70 1.81
N TRP A 36 -0.18 -14.44 1.85
CA TRP A 36 0.48 -13.38 2.61
C TRP A 36 -0.07 -13.20 4.02
N ARG A 37 -1.08 -13.99 4.40
CA ARG A 37 -1.81 -13.86 5.68
C ARG A 37 -2.36 -12.45 5.87
N SER A 38 -2.85 -11.83 4.80
CA SER A 38 -3.60 -10.56 4.85
C SER A 38 -5.11 -10.81 4.88
N ASP A 39 -5.88 -9.73 4.78
CA ASP A 39 -7.32 -9.68 4.98
C ASP A 39 -8.01 -9.31 3.65
N PRO A 40 -8.70 -10.26 2.98
CA PRO A 40 -9.39 -10.05 1.70
C PRO A 40 -10.67 -9.21 1.78
N ARG A 41 -10.91 -8.59 2.94
CA ARG A 41 -12.01 -7.65 3.18
C ARG A 41 -11.48 -6.27 3.53
N ASN A 42 -10.17 -6.07 3.48
CA ASN A 42 -9.53 -4.84 3.85
C ASN A 42 -9.04 -4.08 2.59
N PRO A 43 -9.77 -3.03 2.15
CA PRO A 43 -9.46 -2.29 0.92
C PRO A 43 -8.14 -1.49 0.99
N TYR A 44 -7.39 -1.59 2.10
CA TYR A 44 -6.11 -0.93 2.27
C TYR A 44 -4.97 -1.84 1.79
N ILE A 45 -4.41 -1.47 0.63
CA ILE A 45 -3.22 -2.09 0.03
C ILE A 45 -2.08 -2.24 1.06
N PRO A 46 -1.76 -3.47 1.53
CA PRO A 46 -0.76 -3.70 2.57
C PRO A 46 0.65 -3.25 2.17
N LEU A 47 0.95 -3.21 0.86
CA LEU A 47 2.26 -2.82 0.34
C LEU A 47 2.47 -1.29 0.30
N LEU A 48 1.40 -0.50 0.34
CA LEU A 48 1.50 0.96 0.22
C LEU A 48 1.49 1.65 1.61
N TYR A 49 0.82 1.05 2.59
CA TYR A 49 0.69 1.62 3.94
C TYR A 49 1.46 0.79 4.98
N PRO A 50 2.30 1.40 5.84
CA PRO A 50 2.65 2.82 5.92
C PRO A 50 3.99 3.16 5.21
N PHE A 51 4.75 2.15 4.75
CA PHE A 51 6.12 2.33 4.24
C PHE A 51 6.21 3.17 2.96
N GLY A 52 5.30 2.98 2.01
CA GLY A 52 5.29 3.76 0.77
C GLY A 52 5.02 5.23 1.01
N ALA A 53 4.07 5.56 1.89
CA ALA A 53 3.77 6.92 2.28
C ALA A 53 4.97 7.60 2.97
N TYR A 54 5.66 6.91 3.88
CA TYR A 54 6.85 7.48 4.54
C TYR A 54 8.01 7.75 3.58
N ILE A 55 8.24 6.88 2.59
CA ILE A 55 9.26 7.12 1.56
C ILE A 55 8.93 8.37 0.74
N LEU A 56 7.67 8.53 0.33
CA LEU A 56 7.23 9.71 -0.43
C LEU A 56 7.34 11.00 0.40
N ILE A 57 6.89 10.97 1.66
CA ILE A 57 7.01 12.11 2.58
C ILE A 57 8.48 12.44 2.80
N PHE A 58 9.34 11.45 3.05
CA PHE A 58 10.77 11.66 3.23
C PHE A 58 11.42 12.27 1.98
N ALA A 59 11.16 11.71 0.80
CA ALA A 59 11.67 12.26 -0.46
C ALA A 59 11.21 13.71 -0.69
N PHE A 60 9.94 14.00 -0.41
CA PHE A 60 9.39 15.35 -0.51
C PHE A 60 10.05 16.32 0.47
N THR A 61 10.27 15.91 1.72
CA THR A 61 10.94 16.75 2.73
C THR A 61 12.38 17.08 2.34
N ILE A 62 13.13 16.10 1.82
CA ILE A 62 14.50 16.30 1.31
C ILE A 62 14.49 17.28 0.13
N PHE A 63 13.55 17.12 -0.80
CA PHE A 63 13.40 18.03 -1.93
C PHE A 63 13.15 19.48 -1.48
N LEU A 64 12.25 19.69 -0.51
CA LEU A 64 11.99 21.03 0.05
C LEU A 64 13.23 21.63 0.75
N ILE A 65 14.00 20.82 1.46
CA ILE A 65 15.25 21.27 2.09
C ILE A 65 16.26 21.73 1.03
N ILE A 66 16.42 20.97 -0.07
CA ILE A 66 17.31 21.33 -1.18
C ILE A 66 16.88 22.67 -1.80
N LEU A 67 15.59 22.84 -2.09
CA LEU A 67 15.06 24.11 -2.61
C LEU A 67 15.32 25.28 -1.65
N ALA A 68 15.15 25.06 -0.34
CA ALA A 68 15.43 26.08 0.66
C ALA A 68 16.91 26.48 0.69
N ILE A 69 17.83 25.52 0.56
CA ILE A 69 19.27 25.77 0.49
C ILE A 69 19.63 26.57 -0.77
N ILE A 70 19.10 26.17 -1.93
CA ILE A 70 19.32 26.89 -3.21
C ILE A 70 18.83 28.33 -3.10
N ARG A 71 17.62 28.53 -2.55
CA ARG A 71 17.06 29.86 -2.30
C ARG A 71 17.99 30.71 -1.43
N GLN A 72 18.46 30.16 -0.30
CA GLN A 72 19.35 30.88 0.62
C GLN A 72 20.68 31.29 -0.04
N ARG A 73 21.23 30.46 -0.92
CA ARG A 73 22.47 30.77 -1.66
C ARG A 73 22.26 31.88 -2.69
N SER A 74 21.12 31.89 -3.38
CA SER A 74 20.78 32.94 -4.35
C SER A 74 20.68 34.32 -3.69
N PHE A 75 20.06 34.43 -2.50
CA PHE A 75 19.96 35.71 -1.79
C PHE A 75 21.32 36.27 -1.33
N LYS A 76 22.24 35.41 -0.91
CA LYS A 76 23.59 35.84 -0.46
C LYS A 76 24.52 36.25 -1.59
N ALA A 77 24.23 35.91 -2.84
CA ALA A 77 25.07 36.26 -4.00
C ALA A 77 24.72 37.63 -4.60
N ILE A 78 23.64 38.25 -4.15
CA ILE A 78 23.11 39.53 -4.67
C ILE A 78 23.31 40.68 -3.65
N ALA A 79 23.72 40.37 -2.43
CA ALA A 79 24.05 41.32 -1.36
C ALA A 79 25.57 41.47 -1.22
#